data_AF-D2XBY4-F1
#
_entry.id   AF-D2XBY4-F1
#
_cell.length_a   1.000
_cell.length_b   1.000
_cell.length_c   1.000
_cell.angle_alpha   90.00
_cell.angle_beta   90.00
_cell.angle_gamma   90.00
#
_symmetry.space_group_name_H-M   'P 1'
#
loop_
_entity.id
_entity.type
_entity.pdbx_description
1 polymer ?
#
loop_
_entity_poly.entity_id
_entity_poly.type
_entity_poly.pdbx_seq_one_letter_code
_entity_poly.pdbx_strand_id
1 'polypeptide(L)'
;GAVDLLIEVYKTTFNKMGGYITNTDKVKDKYGAYLEVSRLETFFHELSMYEDKIFLKRYDLKQDSLLETYHEMLREAPESERPELRQKLDDLLFNEENPYDSIRLGLPGWKSRFFREHFGAKTSSEIGKLQNDMAQKYLEGLCWVLQCYFADVPSWSWYYPFYVAPFVSDLKGLSRIEISFTVDKPLRPFDQLMAVLPMQRHVHCSYCWHACYLFGYSHYIQSNRLDEIRNFFEEL
;
A
#
# COMPACT_ATOMS: atom_id res chain seq x y z
N GLY A 1 14.14 6.75 9.39
CA GLY A 1 13.97 8.15 8.98
C GLY A 1 13.36 8.31 7.59
N ALA A 2 12.18 7.76 7.32
CA ALA A 2 11.47 8.07 6.07
C ALA A 2 11.00 9.54 6.07
N VAL A 3 10.55 10.03 7.22
CA VAL A 3 10.16 11.44 7.42
C VAL A 3 11.34 12.39 7.18
N ASP A 4 12.54 12.04 7.66
CA ASP A 4 13.73 12.88 7.46
C ASP A 4 14.04 13.07 5.97
N LEU A 5 13.99 11.99 5.19
CA LEU A 5 14.18 12.05 3.74
C LEU A 5 13.08 12.87 3.06
N LEU A 6 11.80 12.69 3.45
CA LEU A 6 10.70 13.49 2.90
C LEU A 6 10.91 14.98 3.16
N ILE A 7 11.33 15.35 4.37
CA ILE A 7 11.62 16.74 4.73
C ILE A 7 12.82 17.28 3.96
N GLU A 8 13.88 16.48 3.80
CA GLU A 8 15.07 16.84 3.05
C GLU A 8 14.72 17.11 1.58
N VAL A 9 14.03 16.18 0.92
CA VAL A 9 13.58 16.32 -0.47
C VAL A 9 12.61 17.49 -0.62
N TYR A 10 11.74 17.71 0.36
CA TYR A 10 10.82 18.85 0.34
C TYR A 10 11.57 20.18 0.38
N LYS A 11 12.56 20.31 1.27
CA LYS A 11 13.39 21.52 1.39
C LYS A 11 14.18 21.81 0.12
N THR A 12 14.79 20.79 -0.49
CA THR A 12 15.58 20.97 -1.73
C THR A 12 14.69 21.31 -2.92
N THR A 13 13.48 20.76 -2.95
CA THR A 13 12.51 20.94 -4.05
C THR A 13 11.65 22.20 -3.88
N PHE A 14 11.66 22.84 -2.70
CA PHE A 14 10.81 24.00 -2.37
C PHE A 14 10.95 25.15 -3.37
N ASN A 15 12.19 25.49 -3.73
CA ASN A 15 12.47 26.56 -4.70
C ASN A 15 11.97 26.20 -6.12
N LYS A 16 11.99 24.91 -6.49
CA LYS A 16 11.50 24.42 -7.79
C LYS A 16 9.97 24.45 -7.86
N MET A 17 9.27 24.16 -6.77
CA MET A 17 7.79 24.14 -6.70
C MET A 17 7.17 25.54 -6.67
N GLY A 18 7.94 26.57 -6.29
CA GLY A 18 7.44 27.94 -6.20
C GLY A 18 6.43 28.15 -5.05
N GLY A 19 6.50 27.33 -4.00
CA GLY A 19 5.68 27.48 -2.80
C GLY A 19 5.30 26.16 -2.12
N TYR A 20 4.38 26.27 -1.16
CA TYR A 20 3.88 25.13 -0.38
C TYR A 20 3.00 24.19 -1.22
N ILE A 21 3.10 22.89 -0.96
CA ILE A 21 2.24 21.87 -1.59
C ILE A 21 0.78 22.02 -1.13
N THR A 22 0.58 22.47 0.10
CA THR A 22 -0.75 22.74 0.66
C THR A 22 -1.05 24.23 0.67
N ASN A 23 -2.31 24.57 0.42
CA ASN A 23 -2.80 25.94 0.44
C ASN A 23 -3.73 26.14 1.64
N THR A 24 -3.17 26.65 2.73
CA THR A 24 -3.91 26.93 3.98
C THR A 24 -4.84 28.13 3.88
N ASP A 25 -4.65 29.00 2.90
CA ASP A 25 -5.52 30.18 2.73
C ASP A 25 -6.91 29.78 2.23
N LYS A 26 -7.00 28.63 1.55
CA LYS A 26 -8.25 27.99 1.12
C LYS A 26 -9.00 27.27 2.26
N VAL A 27 -8.50 27.28 3.50
CA VAL A 27 -9.17 26.63 4.64
C VAL A 27 -10.56 27.19 4.93
N LYS A 28 -10.84 28.44 4.52
CA LYS A 28 -12.16 29.05 4.65
C LYS A 28 -13.16 28.62 3.57
N ASP A 29 -12.70 27.98 2.50
CA ASP A 29 -13.55 27.48 1.42
C ASP A 29 -13.85 26.00 1.65
N LYS A 30 -15.11 25.67 1.93
CA LYS A 30 -15.56 24.29 2.16
C LYS A 30 -15.32 23.37 0.97
N TYR A 31 -15.10 23.92 -0.22
CA TYR A 31 -14.85 23.18 -1.46
C TYR A 31 -13.46 23.44 -2.03
N GLY A 32 -12.61 24.15 -1.29
CA GLY A 32 -11.27 24.52 -1.74
C GLY A 32 -10.39 23.30 -1.94
N ALA A 33 -9.71 23.21 -3.07
CA ALA A 33 -8.62 22.26 -3.24
C ALA A 33 -7.44 22.69 -2.34
N TYR A 34 -7.29 22.02 -1.20
CA TYR A 34 -6.18 22.21 -0.24
C TYR A 34 -4.82 21.83 -0.82
N LEU A 35 -4.82 21.03 -1.88
CA LEU A 35 -3.62 20.42 -2.45
C LEU A 35 -3.32 21.04 -3.82
N GLU A 36 -2.13 21.63 -3.96
CA GLU A 36 -1.64 22.14 -5.24
C GLU A 36 -0.98 20.99 -6.00
N VAL A 37 -1.77 20.30 -6.83
CA VAL A 37 -1.39 19.04 -7.50
C VAL A 37 -0.14 19.18 -8.37
N SER A 38 0.04 20.32 -9.05
CA SER A 38 1.24 20.57 -9.86
C SER A 38 2.53 20.61 -9.02
N ARG A 39 2.46 21.15 -7.80
CA ARG A 39 3.60 21.19 -6.87
C ARG A 39 3.86 19.80 -6.30
N LEU A 40 2.80 19.09 -5.94
CA LEU A 40 2.90 17.72 -5.45
C LEU A 40 3.54 16.78 -6.51
N GLU A 41 3.15 16.91 -7.78
CA GLU A 41 3.72 16.13 -8.87
C GLU A 41 5.23 16.38 -9.01
N THR A 42 5.66 17.64 -8.88
CA THR A 42 7.09 18.00 -8.87
C THR A 42 7.82 17.37 -7.68
N PHE A 43 7.22 17.39 -6.49
CA PHE A 43 7.78 16.74 -5.31
C PHE A 43 7.92 15.22 -5.48
N PHE A 44 6.88 14.55 -5.97
CA PHE A 44 6.94 13.11 -6.24
C PHE A 44 7.97 12.76 -7.32
N HIS A 45 8.12 13.60 -8.34
CA HIS A 45 9.16 13.41 -9.34
C HIS A 45 10.56 13.36 -8.71
N GLU A 46 10.90 14.33 -7.87
CA GLU A 46 12.20 14.37 -7.18
C GLU A 46 12.35 13.21 -6.18
N LEU A 47 11.29 12.88 -5.44
CA LEU A 47 11.29 11.74 -4.52
C LEU A 47 11.48 10.40 -5.24
N SER A 48 10.94 10.25 -6.46
CA SER A 48 11.08 9.02 -7.25
C SER A 48 12.53 8.70 -7.63
N MET A 49 13.41 9.71 -7.65
CA MET A 49 14.85 9.49 -7.91
C MET A 49 15.55 8.74 -6.78
N TYR A 50 14.97 8.74 -5.57
CA TYR A 50 15.50 8.02 -4.42
C TYR A 50 14.92 6.61 -4.29
N GLU A 51 13.89 6.27 -5.06
CA GLU A 51 13.11 5.04 -4.92
C GLU A 51 13.98 3.78 -5.05
N ASP A 52 14.71 3.63 -6.15
CA ASP A 52 15.57 2.47 -6.39
C ASP A 52 16.69 2.37 -5.34
N LYS A 53 17.25 3.51 -4.92
CA LYS A 53 18.29 3.56 -3.89
C LYS A 53 17.76 3.13 -2.52
N ILE A 54 16.53 3.51 -2.19
CA ILE A 54 15.86 3.10 -0.94
C ILE A 54 15.63 1.59 -0.97
N PHE A 55 15.12 1.06 -2.08
CA PHE A 55 14.85 -0.37 -2.19
C PHE A 55 16.12 -1.20 -2.15
N LEU A 56 17.17 -0.80 -2.87
CA LEU A 56 18.44 -1.49 -2.85
C LEU A 56 19.04 -1.50 -1.42
N LYS A 57 19.08 -0.34 -0.75
CA LYS A 57 19.57 -0.28 0.63
C LYS A 57 18.76 -1.15 1.59
N ARG A 58 17.43 -1.22 1.42
CA ARG A 58 16.57 -2.08 2.24
C ARG A 58 16.78 -3.56 1.94
N TYR A 59 17.00 -3.90 0.68
CA TYR A 59 17.34 -5.25 0.24
C TYR A 59 18.63 -5.71 0.93
N ASP A 60 19.69 -4.89 0.87
CA ASP A 60 20.97 -5.20 1.50
C ASP A 60 20.82 -5.39 3.02
N LEU A 61 20.12 -4.48 3.71
CA LEU A 61 19.88 -4.59 5.16
C LEU A 61 19.08 -5.85 5.54
N LYS A 62 18.09 -6.21 4.72
CA LYS A 62 17.31 -7.44 4.93
C LYS A 62 18.18 -8.66 4.71
N GLN A 63 19.02 -8.66 3.69
CA GLN A 63 19.95 -9.74 3.40
C GLN A 63 20.97 -9.92 4.54
N ASP A 64 21.53 -8.83 5.07
CA ASP A 64 22.44 -8.86 6.22
C ASP A 64 21.75 -9.44 7.46
N SER A 65 20.54 -8.95 7.78
CA SER A 65 19.76 -9.46 8.93
C SER A 65 19.39 -10.95 8.79
N LEU A 66 19.07 -11.40 7.56
CA LEU A 66 18.82 -12.81 7.27
C LEU A 66 20.08 -13.66 7.48
N LEU A 67 21.25 -13.19 7.05
CA LEU A 67 22.52 -13.87 7.25
C LEU A 67 22.91 -13.94 8.73
N GLU A 68 22.68 -12.87 9.49
CA GLU A 68 22.88 -12.86 10.94
C GLU A 68 22.00 -13.91 11.62
N THR A 69 20.70 -13.93 11.29
CA THR A 69 19.74 -14.90 11.83
C THR A 69 20.13 -16.34 11.47
N TYR A 70 20.55 -16.57 10.21
CA TYR A 70 21.04 -17.86 9.75
C TYR A 70 22.25 -18.34 10.58
N HIS A 71 23.23 -17.47 10.81
CA HIS A 71 24.41 -17.82 11.60
C HIS A 71 24.10 -18.02 13.09
N GLU A 72 23.13 -17.28 13.63
CA GLU A 72 22.66 -17.44 15.01
C GLU A 72 21.99 -18.80 15.21
N MET A 73 21.06 -19.18 14.32
CA MET A 73 20.39 -20.49 14.35
C MET A 73 21.39 -21.66 14.28
N LEU A 74 22.43 -21.55 13.44
CA LEU A 74 23.46 -22.58 13.35
C LEU A 74 24.33 -22.66 14.62
N ARG A 75 24.56 -21.53 15.31
CA ARG A 75 25.35 -21.49 16.54
C ARG A 75 24.60 -22.17 17.69
N GLU A 76 23.30 -21.92 17.80
CA GLU A 76 22.43 -22.49 18.84
C GLU A 76 22.15 -23.98 18.66
N ALA A 77 22.19 -24.49 17.43
CA ALA A 77 21.95 -25.90 17.15
C ALA A 77 23.06 -26.83 17.68
N PRO A 78 22.71 -28.03 18.17
CA PRO A 78 23.68 -29.04 18.59
C PRO A 78 24.54 -29.51 17.41
N GLU A 79 25.83 -29.77 17.66
CA GLU A 79 26.84 -30.11 16.64
C GLU A 79 26.40 -31.24 15.69
N SER A 80 25.66 -32.22 16.18
CA SER A 80 25.16 -33.36 15.40
C SER A 80 24.11 -32.98 14.35
N GLU A 81 23.31 -31.93 14.59
CA GLU A 81 22.18 -31.54 13.74
C GLU A 81 22.50 -30.35 12.82
N ARG A 82 23.62 -29.65 13.07
CA ARG A 82 24.08 -28.51 12.25
C ARG A 82 24.16 -28.80 10.75
N PRO A 83 24.67 -29.97 10.28
CA PRO A 83 24.74 -30.25 8.85
C PRO A 83 23.35 -30.32 8.19
N GLU A 84 22.39 -30.95 8.86
CA GLU A 84 21.02 -31.07 8.37
C GLU A 84 20.28 -29.72 8.41
N LEU A 85 20.45 -28.96 9.49
CA LEU A 85 19.85 -27.63 9.64
C LEU A 85 20.40 -26.66 8.57
N ARG A 86 21.71 -26.71 8.31
CA ARG A 86 22.34 -25.92 7.26
C ARG A 86 21.72 -26.21 5.90
N GLN A 87 21.58 -27.49 5.54
CA GLN A 87 20.98 -27.85 4.25
C GLN A 87 19.54 -27.33 4.13
N LYS A 88 18.73 -27.47 5.19
CA LYS A 88 17.36 -26.95 5.21
C LYS A 88 17.30 -25.43 5.08
N LEU A 89 18.18 -24.72 5.77
CA LEU A 89 18.24 -23.26 5.72
C LEU A 89 18.73 -22.77 4.35
N ASP A 90 19.72 -23.44 3.76
CA ASP A 90 20.21 -23.12 2.42
C ASP A 90 19.10 -23.31 1.37
N ASP A 91 18.33 -24.40 1.46
CA ASP A 91 17.17 -24.66 0.59
C ASP A 91 16.00 -23.68 0.82
N LEU A 92 15.85 -23.15 2.03
CA LEU A 92 14.76 -22.21 2.36
C LEU A 92 15.10 -20.77 1.93
N LEU A 93 16.33 -20.32 2.16
CA LEU A 93 16.72 -18.91 2.04
C LEU A 93 17.41 -18.58 0.71
N PHE A 94 18.20 -19.51 0.17
CA PHE A 94 19.08 -19.26 -0.98
C PHE A 94 18.73 -20.09 -2.21
N ASN A 95 17.57 -20.74 -2.22
CA ASN A 95 17.08 -21.47 -3.37
C ASN A 95 16.58 -20.51 -4.46
N GLU A 96 17.26 -20.53 -5.61
CA GLU A 96 16.90 -19.69 -6.77
C GLU A 96 15.62 -20.17 -7.48
N GLU A 97 15.24 -21.45 -7.34
CA GLU A 97 14.01 -21.98 -7.96
C GLU A 97 12.76 -21.54 -7.20
N ASN A 98 12.85 -21.42 -5.87
CA ASN A 98 11.78 -20.94 -5.01
C ASN A 98 12.32 -19.89 -4.03
N PRO A 99 12.48 -18.64 -4.49
CA PRO A 99 13.07 -17.61 -3.66
C PRO A 99 12.16 -17.24 -2.49
N TYR A 100 12.76 -17.08 -1.31
CA TYR A 100 12.05 -16.58 -0.12
C TYR A 100 11.41 -15.21 -0.34
N ASP A 101 12.05 -14.34 -1.14
CA ASP A 101 11.47 -13.09 -1.66
C ASP A 101 11.29 -13.20 -3.17
N SER A 102 10.04 -13.38 -3.59
CA SER A 102 9.57 -13.47 -4.97
C SER A 102 9.67 -12.15 -5.74
N ILE A 103 9.45 -11.02 -5.06
CA ILE A 103 9.41 -9.69 -5.67
C ILE A 103 10.83 -9.12 -5.81
N ARG A 104 11.71 -9.38 -4.84
CA ARG A 104 13.10 -8.90 -4.80
C ARG A 104 13.18 -7.40 -5.09
N LEU A 105 12.60 -6.58 -4.20
CA LEU A 105 12.56 -5.13 -4.34
C LEU A 105 13.98 -4.56 -4.48
N GLY A 106 14.20 -3.63 -5.42
CA GLY A 106 15.50 -3.01 -5.67
C GLY A 106 16.36 -3.73 -6.71
N LEU A 107 16.09 -5.01 -7.03
CA LEU A 107 16.79 -5.74 -8.08
C LEU A 107 16.14 -5.55 -9.47
N PRO A 108 16.90 -5.56 -10.58
CA PRO A 108 16.36 -5.33 -11.93
C PRO A 108 15.08 -6.13 -12.21
N GLY A 109 14.05 -5.44 -12.72
CA GLY A 109 12.74 -6.04 -13.01
C GLY A 109 11.78 -6.18 -11.82
N TRP A 110 12.12 -5.62 -10.65
CA TRP A 110 11.28 -5.69 -9.44
C TRP A 110 9.86 -5.16 -9.64
N LYS A 111 9.68 -4.08 -10.40
CA LYS A 111 8.35 -3.50 -10.71
C LYS A 111 7.45 -4.51 -11.43
N SER A 112 7.97 -5.18 -12.46
CA SER A 112 7.20 -6.17 -13.21
C SER A 112 6.86 -7.39 -12.36
N ARG A 113 7.75 -7.80 -11.43
CA ARG A 113 7.47 -8.88 -10.47
C ARG A 113 6.36 -8.48 -9.50
N PHE A 114 6.46 -7.27 -8.93
CA PHE A 114 5.46 -6.71 -8.02
C PHE A 114 4.06 -6.69 -8.63
N PHE A 115 3.89 -6.12 -9.82
CA PHE A 115 2.57 -6.04 -10.45
C PHE A 115 2.03 -7.42 -10.87
N ARG A 116 2.91 -8.34 -11.26
CA ARG A 116 2.52 -9.70 -11.60
C ARG A 116 2.06 -10.48 -10.38
N GLU A 117 2.70 -10.29 -9.24
CA GLU A 117 2.39 -11.00 -8.01
C GLU A 117 1.13 -10.47 -7.32
N HIS A 118 1.02 -9.16 -7.14
CA HIS A 118 -0.13 -8.56 -6.47
C HIS A 118 -1.39 -8.48 -7.34
N PHE A 119 -1.24 -8.34 -8.66
CA PHE A 119 -2.38 -8.07 -9.55
C PHE A 119 -2.50 -9.03 -10.73
N GLY A 120 -1.58 -9.99 -10.89
CA GLY A 120 -1.60 -10.92 -12.01
C GLY A 120 -1.29 -10.30 -13.37
N ALA A 121 -0.83 -9.04 -13.42
CA ALA A 121 -0.59 -8.32 -14.67
C ALA A 121 0.62 -8.90 -15.42
N LYS A 122 0.44 -9.22 -16.71
CA LYS A 122 1.48 -9.85 -17.54
C LYS A 122 1.98 -8.92 -18.64
N THR A 123 1.09 -8.05 -19.14
CA THR A 123 1.38 -7.18 -20.27
C THR A 123 1.80 -5.79 -19.78
N SER A 124 2.79 -5.17 -20.44
CA SER A 124 3.20 -3.79 -20.13
C SER A 124 2.05 -2.78 -20.21
N SER A 125 1.06 -3.00 -21.10
CA SER A 125 -0.13 -2.15 -21.19
C SER A 125 -1.07 -2.30 -19.98
N GLU A 126 -1.18 -3.48 -19.37
CA GLU A 126 -2.01 -3.70 -18.19
C GLU A 126 -1.38 -3.00 -16.98
N ILE A 127 -0.06 -3.15 -16.84
CA ILE A 127 0.72 -2.48 -15.80
C ILE A 127 0.55 -0.97 -15.93
N GLY A 128 0.69 -0.39 -17.12
CA GLY A 128 0.52 1.05 -17.31
C GLY A 128 -0.87 1.57 -16.97
N LYS A 129 -1.93 0.81 -17.28
CA LYS A 129 -3.31 1.17 -16.88
C LYS A 129 -3.46 1.15 -15.36
N LEU A 130 -3.02 0.06 -14.73
CA LEU A 130 -3.09 -0.10 -13.29
C LEU A 130 -2.30 0.99 -12.56
N GLN A 131 -1.11 1.34 -13.05
CA GLN A 131 -0.31 2.44 -12.51
C GLN A 131 -1.08 3.77 -12.54
N ASN A 132 -1.74 4.09 -13.65
CA ASN A 132 -2.54 5.31 -13.76
C ASN A 132 -3.76 5.27 -12.83
N ASP A 133 -4.48 4.15 -12.78
CA ASP A 133 -5.67 3.99 -11.93
C ASP A 133 -5.30 4.10 -10.44
N MET A 134 -4.20 3.47 -10.04
CA MET A 134 -3.67 3.56 -8.67
C MET A 134 -3.20 4.97 -8.35
N ALA A 135 -2.49 5.64 -9.27
CA ALA A 135 -2.03 7.02 -9.07
C ALA A 135 -3.22 7.98 -8.90
N GLN A 136 -4.28 7.82 -9.69
CA GLN A 136 -5.52 8.57 -9.54
C GLN A 136 -6.16 8.33 -8.19
N LYS A 137 -6.38 7.07 -7.79
CA LYS A 137 -7.03 6.75 -6.51
C LYS A 137 -6.18 7.14 -5.30
N TYR A 138 -4.86 7.10 -5.44
CA TYR A 138 -3.95 7.57 -4.40
C TYR A 138 -4.03 9.08 -4.23
N LEU A 139 -4.07 9.85 -5.33
CA LEU A 139 -4.26 11.29 -5.28
C LEU A 139 -5.62 11.68 -4.71
N GLU A 140 -6.71 11.00 -5.13
CA GLU A 140 -8.03 11.14 -4.50
C GLU A 140 -7.93 10.91 -2.99
N GLY A 141 -7.22 9.87 -2.54
CA GLY A 141 -7.04 9.59 -1.12
C GLY A 141 -6.28 10.66 -0.35
N LEU A 142 -5.22 11.23 -0.93
CA LEU A 142 -4.50 12.35 -0.31
C LEU A 142 -5.40 13.56 -0.13
N CYS A 143 -6.19 13.90 -1.14
CA CYS A 143 -7.17 14.98 -1.07
C CYS A 143 -8.26 14.69 -0.03
N TRP A 144 -8.78 13.46 -0.01
CA TRP A 144 -9.79 13.02 0.95
C TRP A 144 -9.28 13.15 2.39
N VAL A 145 -8.07 12.65 2.66
CA VAL A 145 -7.44 12.74 4.00
C VAL A 145 -7.27 14.19 4.41
N LEU A 146 -6.71 15.05 3.53
CA LEU A 146 -6.51 16.47 3.85
C LEU A 146 -7.84 17.18 4.15
N GLN A 147 -8.90 16.92 3.37
CA GLN A 147 -10.22 17.49 3.62
C GLN A 147 -10.82 17.00 4.95
N CYS A 148 -10.66 15.72 5.29
CA CYS A 148 -11.10 15.18 6.58
C CYS A 148 -10.42 15.84 7.79
N TYR A 149 -9.18 16.33 7.65
CA TYR A 149 -8.47 17.01 8.74
C TYR A 149 -8.80 18.51 8.84
N PHE A 150 -8.97 19.20 7.71
CA PHE A 150 -9.11 20.66 7.68
C PHE A 150 -10.54 21.17 7.45
N ALA A 151 -11.48 20.29 7.09
CA ALA A 151 -12.87 20.63 6.80
C ALA A 151 -13.83 19.51 7.27
N ASP A 152 -14.84 19.21 6.46
CA ASP A 152 -15.80 18.13 6.67
C ASP A 152 -15.43 16.90 5.82
N VAL A 153 -15.94 15.72 6.19
CA VAL A 153 -15.75 14.48 5.42
C VAL A 153 -16.33 14.65 4.01
N PRO A 154 -15.53 14.57 2.95
CA PRO A 154 -16.00 14.86 1.60
C PRO A 154 -16.83 13.72 1.00
N SER A 155 -16.56 12.47 1.40
CA SER A 155 -17.37 11.30 1.08
C SER A 155 -17.13 10.16 2.08
N TRP A 156 -18.19 9.65 2.68
CA TRP A 156 -18.24 8.49 3.57
C TRP A 156 -18.14 7.16 2.83
N SER A 157 -18.56 7.10 1.56
CA SER A 157 -18.46 5.89 0.74
C SER A 157 -17.16 5.77 -0.04
N TRP A 158 -16.34 6.82 -0.10
CA TRP A 158 -15.03 6.76 -0.76
C TRP A 158 -14.10 5.79 -0.04
N TYR A 159 -13.41 4.96 -0.82
CA TYR A 159 -12.36 4.07 -0.34
C TYR A 159 -11.29 3.90 -1.42
N TYR A 160 -10.07 3.56 -0.99
CA TYR A 160 -8.99 3.20 -1.90
C TYR A 160 -9.15 1.73 -2.31
N PRO A 161 -9.39 1.41 -3.60
CA PRO A 161 -9.81 0.07 -4.03
C PRO A 161 -8.65 -0.91 -4.27
N PHE A 162 -7.43 -0.57 -3.83
CA PHE A 162 -6.26 -1.44 -3.98
C PHE A 162 -5.66 -1.77 -2.60
N TYR A 163 -5.10 -2.97 -2.48
CA TYR A 163 -4.50 -3.44 -1.23
C TYR A 163 -3.07 -2.90 -1.02
N VAL A 164 -2.45 -2.40 -2.08
CA VAL A 164 -1.09 -1.86 -2.07
C VAL A 164 -1.06 -0.44 -2.62
N ALA A 165 -0.13 0.37 -2.12
CA ALA A 165 0.11 1.72 -2.62
C ALA A 165 0.86 1.70 -3.96
N PRO A 166 0.68 2.70 -4.84
CA PRO A 166 1.51 2.86 -6.02
C PRO A 166 2.94 3.26 -5.62
N PHE A 167 3.89 3.00 -6.52
CA PHE A 167 5.24 3.52 -6.38
C PHE A 167 5.29 5.02 -6.64
N VAL A 168 6.25 5.71 -6.05
CA VAL A 168 6.41 7.15 -6.24
C VAL A 168 6.74 7.46 -7.70
N SER A 169 7.45 6.55 -8.38
CA SER A 169 7.69 6.67 -9.82
C SER A 169 6.45 6.65 -10.70
N ASP A 170 5.35 6.13 -10.17
CA ASP A 170 4.10 5.91 -10.89
C ASP A 170 3.15 7.11 -10.71
N LEU A 171 3.44 7.97 -9.72
CA LEU A 171 2.71 9.20 -9.41
C LEU A 171 3.09 10.33 -10.39
N LYS A 172 2.76 10.14 -11.68
CA LYS A 172 3.01 11.08 -12.79
C LYS A 172 1.70 11.47 -13.48
N GLY A 173 1.69 12.64 -14.12
CA GLY A 173 0.51 13.14 -14.83
C GLY A 173 -0.65 13.53 -13.92
N LEU A 174 -0.38 13.73 -12.63
CA LEU A 174 -1.39 14.01 -11.61
C LEU A 174 -2.12 15.33 -11.86
N SER A 175 -1.42 16.31 -12.43
CA SER A 175 -1.99 17.63 -12.79
C SER A 175 -3.17 17.59 -13.74
N ARG A 176 -3.40 16.47 -14.46
CA ARG A 176 -4.52 16.30 -15.40
C ARG A 176 -5.76 15.69 -14.76
N ILE A 177 -5.64 15.25 -13.50
CA ILE A 177 -6.69 14.52 -12.80
C ILE A 177 -7.59 15.53 -12.08
N GLU A 178 -8.85 15.57 -12.48
CA GLU A 178 -9.88 16.32 -11.77
C GLU A 178 -10.49 15.43 -10.68
N ILE A 179 -10.42 15.90 -9.43
CA ILE A 179 -10.90 15.16 -8.26
C ILE A 179 -12.25 15.74 -7.87
N SER A 180 -13.27 14.89 -7.84
CA SER A 180 -14.59 15.20 -7.31
C SER A 180 -15.06 14.08 -6.40
N PHE A 181 -15.65 14.46 -5.26
CA PHE A 181 -16.22 13.54 -4.30
C PHE A 181 -17.74 13.63 -4.32
N THR A 182 -18.39 12.48 -4.19
CA THR A 182 -19.84 12.41 -4.00
C THR A 182 -20.17 12.64 -2.53
N VAL A 183 -20.80 13.76 -2.23
CA VAL A 183 -21.27 14.08 -0.87
C VAL A 183 -22.40 13.12 -0.51
N ASP A 184 -22.15 12.29 0.50
CA ASP A 184 -23.05 11.25 1.00
C ASP A 184 -23.13 11.31 2.53
N LYS A 185 -23.79 10.32 3.13
CA LYS A 185 -24.02 10.24 4.57
C LYS A 185 -23.35 8.99 5.14
N PRO A 186 -22.97 9.02 6.43
CA PRO A 186 -22.44 7.84 7.09
C PRO A 186 -23.43 6.68 7.01
N LEU A 187 -22.91 5.46 6.98
CA LEU A 187 -23.70 4.25 7.11
C LEU A 187 -24.49 4.29 8.42
N ARG A 188 -25.70 3.70 8.42
CA ARG A 188 -26.45 3.52 9.66
C ARG A 188 -25.65 2.58 10.58
N PRO A 189 -25.71 2.73 11.91
CA PRO A 189 -24.90 1.92 12.83
C PRO A 189 -24.98 0.41 12.59
N PHE A 190 -26.15 -0.11 12.23
CA PHE A 190 -26.33 -1.53 11.89
C PHE A 190 -25.70 -1.93 10.55
N ASP A 191 -25.77 -1.08 9.52
CA ASP A 191 -25.16 -1.37 8.21
C ASP A 191 -23.63 -1.38 8.35
N GLN A 192 -23.06 -0.45 9.14
CA GLN A 192 -21.64 -0.42 9.45
C GLN A 192 -21.21 -1.68 10.21
N LEU A 193 -22.00 -2.14 11.18
CA LEU A 193 -21.72 -3.36 11.91
C LEU A 193 -21.64 -4.58 10.97
N MET A 194 -22.58 -4.67 10.02
CA MET A 194 -22.59 -5.74 9.02
C MET A 194 -21.40 -5.67 8.06
N ALA A 195 -20.90 -4.48 7.74
CA ALA A 195 -19.75 -4.31 6.86
C ALA A 195 -18.42 -4.69 7.53
N VAL A 196 -18.32 -4.56 8.86
CA VAL A 196 -17.05 -4.72 9.59
C VAL A 196 -16.92 -6.10 10.25
N LEU A 197 -18.02 -6.75 10.65
CA LEU A 197 -17.94 -7.99 11.44
C LEU A 197 -17.67 -9.24 10.58
N PRO A 198 -16.62 -10.03 10.89
CA PRO A 198 -16.36 -11.31 10.23
C PRO A 198 -17.45 -12.34 10.57
N MET A 199 -17.69 -13.28 9.65
CA MET A 199 -18.80 -14.27 9.70
C MET A 199 -18.95 -14.99 11.06
N GLN A 200 -17.86 -15.23 11.77
CA GLN A 200 -17.83 -16.03 13.00
C GLN A 200 -18.50 -15.35 14.22
N ARG A 201 -18.87 -14.06 14.14
CA ARG A 201 -19.51 -13.33 15.24
C ARG A 201 -21.02 -13.06 15.04
N HIS A 202 -21.61 -13.52 13.94
CA HIS A 202 -23.02 -13.26 13.61
C HIS A 202 -24.03 -14.17 14.34
N VAL A 203 -23.57 -15.13 15.15
CA VAL A 203 -24.42 -16.06 15.93
C VAL A 203 -25.30 -15.34 16.96
N HIS A 204 -24.96 -14.11 17.34
CA HIS A 204 -25.74 -13.30 18.28
C HIS A 204 -26.83 -12.43 17.64
N CYS A 205 -26.96 -12.38 16.31
CA CYS A 205 -28.04 -11.66 15.63
C CYS A 205 -29.13 -12.62 15.14
N SER A 206 -30.39 -12.33 15.50
CA SER A 206 -31.58 -13.18 15.38
C SER A 206 -31.75 -13.99 14.07
N TYR A 207 -32.55 -15.05 14.13
CA TYR A 207 -32.80 -16.01 13.04
C TYR A 207 -33.26 -15.43 11.69
N CYS A 208 -33.74 -14.19 11.59
CA CYS A 208 -34.09 -13.56 10.30
C CYS A 208 -32.86 -13.14 9.46
N TRP A 209 -31.66 -13.05 10.07
CA TRP A 209 -30.45 -12.55 9.42
C TRP A 209 -29.78 -13.56 8.47
N HIS A 210 -29.96 -14.86 8.71
CA HIS A 210 -29.40 -15.92 7.85
C HIS A 210 -30.02 -15.93 6.43
N ALA A 211 -31.31 -15.60 6.31
CA ALA A 211 -32.03 -15.70 5.04
C ALA A 211 -31.71 -14.57 4.05
N CYS A 212 -31.46 -13.34 4.53
CA CYS A 212 -31.09 -12.22 3.64
C CYS A 212 -29.65 -12.36 3.09
N TYR A 213 -28.74 -12.95 3.87
CA TYR A 213 -27.34 -13.09 3.45
C TYR A 213 -27.13 -14.27 2.47
N LEU A 214 -27.87 -15.38 2.62
CA LEU A 214 -27.75 -16.55 1.75
C LEU A 214 -28.31 -16.33 0.32
N PHE A 215 -29.30 -15.45 0.13
CA PHE A 215 -29.92 -15.21 -1.18
C PHE A 215 -29.34 -14.02 -1.95
N GLY A 216 -28.60 -13.10 -1.30
CA GLY A 216 -28.17 -11.84 -1.93
C GLY A 216 -26.70 -11.75 -2.35
N TYR A 217 -25.82 -12.67 -1.90
CA TYR A 217 -24.36 -12.43 -1.92
C TYR A 217 -23.51 -13.57 -2.50
N SER A 218 -24.05 -14.34 -3.46
CA SER A 218 -23.28 -15.35 -4.22
C SER A 218 -22.10 -14.76 -5.02
N HIS A 219 -22.09 -13.44 -5.27
CA HIS A 219 -21.10 -12.78 -6.13
C HIS A 219 -19.88 -12.16 -5.40
N TYR A 220 -19.85 -12.10 -4.06
CA TYR A 220 -18.89 -11.22 -3.35
C TYR A 220 -17.77 -11.95 -2.59
N ILE A 221 -17.84 -13.27 -2.39
CA ILE A 221 -16.83 -14.01 -1.63
C ILE A 221 -16.47 -15.29 -2.38
N GLN A 222 -15.67 -15.17 -3.44
CA GLN A 222 -14.98 -16.32 -4.02
C GLN A 222 -13.46 -16.15 -4.15
N SER A 223 -12.85 -15.09 -3.60
CA SER A 223 -11.39 -14.89 -3.80
C SER A 223 -10.59 -14.32 -2.63
N ASN A 224 -11.09 -14.28 -1.40
CA ASN A 224 -10.28 -13.81 -0.28
C ASN A 224 -9.54 -14.99 0.38
N ARG A 225 -8.32 -15.28 -0.09
CA ARG A 225 -7.31 -15.96 0.74
C ARG A 225 -6.95 -15.01 1.88
N LEU A 226 -7.55 -15.23 3.04
CA LEU A 226 -7.37 -14.42 4.26
C LEU A 226 -6.00 -14.61 4.93
N ASP A 227 -5.11 -15.41 4.37
CA ASP A 227 -3.83 -15.77 4.97
C ASP A 227 -2.75 -14.68 4.85
N GLU A 228 -2.86 -13.74 3.91
CA GLU A 228 -1.85 -12.69 3.70
C GLU A 228 -2.06 -11.45 4.60
N ILE A 229 -3.29 -11.19 5.06
CA ILE A 229 -3.60 -10.01 5.91
C ILE A 229 -3.05 -10.18 7.33
N ARG A 230 -2.83 -11.42 7.79
CA ARG A 230 -2.31 -11.68 9.14
C ARG A 230 -0.86 -11.22 9.32
N ASN A 231 -0.04 -11.29 8.27
CA ASN A 231 1.38 -10.93 8.35
C ASN A 231 1.63 -9.42 8.35
N PHE A 232 0.65 -8.60 7.97
CA PHE A 232 0.83 -7.13 7.94
C PHE A 232 0.73 -6.47 9.32
N PHE A 233 0.07 -7.11 10.29
CA PHE A 233 -0.10 -6.56 11.65
C PHE A 233 0.91 -7.08 12.67
N GLU A 234 1.76 -8.04 12.34
CA GLU A 234 2.82 -8.53 13.24
C GLU A 234 4.17 -7.82 13.03
N GLU A 235 4.31 -6.92 12.05
CA GLU A 235 5.55 -6.17 11.76
C GLU A 235 5.47 -4.65 11.97
N LEU A 236 4.51 -4.16 12.78
CA LEU A 236 4.49 -2.78 13.31
C LEU A 236 4.66 -2.77 14.83
#